data_AF-A0AAE1RJW3-F1
#
_entry.id   AF-A0AAE1RJW3-F1
#
_cell.length_a   1.000
_cell.length_b   1.000
_cell.length_c   1.000
_cell.angle_alpha   90.00
_cell.angle_beta   90.00
_cell.angle_gamma   90.00
#
_symmetry.space_group_name_H-M   'P 1'
#
loop_
_entity.id
_entity.type
_entity.pdbx_description
1 polymer ?
#
loop_
_entity_poly.entity_id
_entity_poly.type
_entity_poly.pdbx_seq_one_letter_code
_entity_poly.pdbx_strand_id
1 'polypeptide(L)' 'MNSMVALGKKFTRNIQDNKRRLLSAKYELRRKLYKAFVQDPELPPEMREAHRYKLSKLPRNSSFTRIRNRCIFTGRPRAV' A
#
# COMPACT_ATOMS: atom_id res chain seq x y z
N MET A 1 11.84 29.71 14.32
CA MET A 1 12.47 28.40 14.59
C MET A 1 11.63 27.16 14.16
N ASN A 2 10.33 27.29 13.85
CA ASN A 2 9.48 26.13 13.44
C ASN A 2 9.58 25.69 11.97
N SER A 3 10.29 26.43 11.10
CA SER A 3 10.33 26.16 9.65
C SER A 3 11.37 25.11 9.23
N MET A 4 12.52 25.05 9.92
CA MET A 4 13.62 24.13 9.60
C MET A 4 13.29 22.66 9.94
N VAL A 5 12.59 22.41 11.05
CA VAL A 5 12.09 21.06 11.42
C VAL A 5 11.05 20.55 10.41
N ALA A 6 10.32 21.44 9.76
CA ALA A 6 9.33 21.08 8.75
C ALA A 6 9.97 20.64 7.44
N LEU A 7 11.11 21.19 7.02
CA LEU A 7 11.82 20.81 5.79
C LEU A 7 12.38 19.38 5.87
N GLY A 8 13.02 19.01 7.00
CA GLY A 8 13.51 17.63 7.22
C GLY A 8 12.38 16.58 7.26
N LYS A 9 11.19 16.93 7.78
CA LYS A 9 10.02 16.04 7.80
C LYS A 9 9.27 15.93 6.46
N LYS A 10 9.52 16.82 5.49
CA LYS A 10 8.85 16.80 4.16
C LYS A 10 9.39 15.67 3.28
N PHE A 11 10.70 15.52 3.19
CA PHE A 11 11.34 14.46 2.40
C PHE A 11 11.14 13.06 2.98
N THR A 12 11.15 12.91 4.31
CA THR A 12 10.97 11.59 4.95
C THR A 12 9.63 10.94 4.64
N ARG A 13 8.55 11.73 4.50
CA ARG A 13 7.22 11.20 4.14
C ARG A 13 7.14 10.78 2.67
N ASN A 14 7.78 11.53 1.77
CA ASN A 14 7.89 11.15 0.35
C ASN A 14 8.70 9.85 0.20
N ILE A 15 9.81 9.71 0.93
CA ILE A 15 10.61 8.48 0.96
C ILE A 15 9.81 7.29 1.47
N GLN A 16 9.04 7.47 2.55
CA GLN A 16 8.15 6.42 3.06
C GLN A 16 7.06 6.04 2.07
N ASP A 17 6.45 7.01 1.37
CA ASP A 17 5.44 6.74 0.35
C ASP A 17 6.05 6.00 -0.84
N ASN A 18 7.26 6.39 -1.28
CA ASN A 18 7.99 5.69 -2.33
C ASN A 18 8.28 4.22 -1.95
N LYS A 19 8.72 3.97 -0.71
CA LYS A 19 8.88 2.60 -0.19
C LYS A 19 7.58 1.79 -0.26
N ARG A 20 6.42 2.41 0.03
CA ARG A 20 5.11 1.74 -0.12
C ARG A 20 4.75 1.47 -1.58
N ARG A 21 5.05 2.39 -2.50
CA ARG A 21 4.82 2.21 -3.95
C ARG A 21 5.60 1.02 -4.49
N LEU A 22 6.90 0.95 -4.17
CA LEU A 22 7.76 -0.17 -4.56
C LEU A 22 7.27 -1.50 -3.98
N LEU A 23 6.89 -1.50 -2.69
CA LEU A 23 6.36 -2.70 -2.06
C LEU A 23 5.00 -3.11 -2.65
N SER A 24 4.15 -2.15 -2.98
CA SER A 24 2.85 -2.44 -3.59
C SER A 24 2.99 -3.06 -4.97
N ALA A 25 3.87 -2.51 -5.82
CA ALA A 25 4.20 -3.09 -7.12
C ALA A 25 4.71 -4.53 -6.99
N LYS A 26 5.62 -4.80 -6.02
CA LYS A 26 6.15 -6.15 -5.77
C LYS A 26 5.06 -7.19 -5.45
N TYR A 27 4.02 -6.80 -4.73
CA TYR A 27 2.96 -7.73 -4.28
C TYR A 27 1.64 -7.58 -5.03
N GLU A 28 1.59 -6.76 -6.09
CA GLU A 28 0.36 -6.44 -6.80
C GLU A 28 -0.32 -7.69 -7.36
N LEU A 29 0.44 -8.49 -8.12
CA LEU A 29 -0.06 -9.72 -8.74
C LEU A 29 -0.57 -10.70 -7.69
N ARG A 30 0.20 -10.94 -6.62
CA ARG A 30 -0.19 -11.85 -5.52
C ARG A 30 -1.48 -11.40 -4.84
N ARG A 31 -1.64 -10.08 -4.59
CA ARG A 31 -2.86 -9.54 -3.99
C ARG A 31 -4.06 -9.65 -4.92
N LYS A 32 -3.88 -9.40 -6.23
CA LYS A 32 -4.95 -9.55 -7.23
C LYS A 32 -5.44 -10.99 -7.30
N LEU A 33 -4.51 -11.95 -7.40
CA LEU A 33 -4.83 -13.38 -7.42
C LEU A 33 -5.59 -13.82 -6.15
N TYR A 34 -5.07 -13.52 -4.97
CA TYR A 34 -5.74 -13.91 -3.73
C TYR A 34 -7.11 -13.24 -3.56
N LYS A 35 -7.27 -12.00 -3.99
CA LYS A 35 -8.57 -11.34 -3.97
C LYS A 35 -9.57 -12.01 -4.92
N ALA A 36 -9.15 -12.40 -6.12
CA ALA A 36 -10.00 -13.09 -7.08
C ALA A 36 -10.55 -14.41 -6.49
N PHE A 37 -9.66 -15.25 -5.93
CA PHE A 37 -10.07 -16.50 -5.28
C PHE A 37 -10.98 -16.30 -4.06
N VAL A 38 -10.85 -15.17 -3.36
CA VAL A 38 -11.71 -14.86 -2.20
C VAL A 38 -13.10 -14.38 -2.63
N GLN A 39 -13.20 -13.74 -3.78
CA GLN A 39 -14.44 -13.16 -4.32
C GLN A 39 -15.28 -14.16 -5.12
N ASP A 40 -14.65 -15.17 -5.69
CA ASP A 40 -15.32 -16.22 -6.44
C ASP A 40 -16.23 -17.07 -5.52
N PRO A 41 -17.55 -17.09 -5.76
CA PRO A 41 -18.50 -17.84 -4.94
C PRO A 41 -18.54 -19.34 -5.25
N GLU A 42 -18.00 -19.79 -6.39
CA GLU A 42 -18.03 -21.20 -6.83
C GLU A 42 -16.98 -22.04 -6.08
N LEU A 43 -15.95 -21.39 -5.54
CA LEU A 43 -14.89 -22.07 -4.81
C LEU A 43 -15.35 -22.57 -3.43
N PRO A 44 -14.86 -23.75 -2.99
CA PRO A 44 -15.12 -24.26 -1.66
C PRO A 44 -14.79 -23.23 -0.57
N PRO A 45 -15.59 -23.15 0.50
CA PRO A 45 -15.40 -22.17 1.57
C PRO A 45 -14.00 -22.29 2.22
N GLU A 46 -13.49 -23.49 2.42
CA GLU A 46 -12.16 -23.74 3.00
C GLU A 46 -11.03 -23.13 2.16
N MET A 47 -11.11 -23.26 0.83
CA MET A 47 -10.15 -22.67 -0.10
C MET A 47 -10.21 -21.14 -0.04
N ARG A 48 -11.42 -20.57 0.02
CA ARG A 48 -11.62 -19.11 0.17
C ARG A 48 -11.03 -18.62 1.47
N GLU A 49 -11.22 -19.33 2.57
CA GLU A 49 -10.65 -18.99 3.88
C GLU A 49 -9.12 -19.07 3.88
N ALA A 50 -8.54 -20.10 3.28
CA ALA A 50 -7.09 -20.21 3.13
C ALA A 50 -6.50 -19.03 2.34
N HIS A 51 -7.18 -18.59 1.27
CA HIS A 51 -6.77 -17.41 0.51
C HIS A 51 -7.00 -16.09 1.26
N ARG A 52 -8.05 -15.97 2.08
CA ARG A 52 -8.25 -14.83 3.01
C ARG A 52 -7.10 -14.73 4.00
N TYR A 53 -6.70 -15.87 4.59
CA TYR A 53 -5.56 -15.92 5.52
C TYR A 53 -4.26 -15.51 4.82
N LYS A 54 -3.98 -16.06 3.63
CA LYS A 54 -2.83 -15.68 2.81
C LYS A 54 -2.83 -14.19 2.44
N LEU A 55 -3.99 -13.61 2.12
CA LEU A 55 -4.13 -12.18 1.84
C LEU A 55 -3.83 -11.31 3.07
N SER A 56 -4.26 -11.74 4.26
CA SER A 56 -4.02 -11.07 5.55
C SER A 56 -2.56 -11.11 5.98
N LYS A 57 -1.85 -12.22 5.68
CA LYS A 57 -0.42 -12.40 6.00
C LYS A 57 0.52 -11.49 5.21
N LEU A 58 0.05 -10.90 4.10
CA LEU A 58 0.87 -9.97 3.32
C LEU A 58 1.16 -8.67 4.11
N PRO A 59 2.34 -8.03 3.90
CA PRO A 59 2.68 -6.80 4.61
C PRO A 59 1.62 -5.71 4.41
N ARG A 60 1.14 -5.07 5.49
CA ARG A 60 0.09 -4.03 5.40
C ARG A 60 0.46 -2.89 4.44
N ASN A 61 1.74 -2.50 4.39
CA ASN A 61 2.25 -1.44 3.52
C ASN A 61 2.26 -1.80 2.02
N SER A 62 2.06 -3.07 1.66
CA SER A 62 1.95 -3.50 0.26
C SER A 62 0.56 -3.19 -0.35
N SER A 63 -0.41 -2.81 0.48
CA SER A 63 -1.75 -2.45 -0.01
C SER A 63 -1.72 -1.12 -0.75
N PHE A 64 -2.23 -1.12 -1.98
CA PHE A 64 -2.37 0.06 -2.83
C PHE A 64 -3.12 1.20 -2.12
N THR A 65 -4.15 0.87 -1.33
CA THR A 65 -4.96 1.85 -0.58
C THR A 65 -4.18 2.70 0.43
N ARG A 66 -2.95 2.32 0.80
CA ARG A 66 -2.13 3.08 1.77
C ARG A 66 -1.18 4.08 1.11
N ILE A 67 -1.07 4.06 -0.21
CA ILE A 67 -0.27 5.02 -0.97
C ILE A 67 -1.02 6.36 -0.97
N ARG A 68 -0.30 7.48 -0.82
CA ARG A 68 -0.87 8.81 -1.00
C ARG A 68 -0.13 9.56 -2.09
N ASN A 69 -0.87 10.27 -2.93
CA ASN A 69 -0.26 11.18 -3.89
C ASN A 69 0.29 12.39 -3.13
N ARG A 70 1.57 12.69 -3.34
CA ARG A 70 2.30 13.79 -2.72
C ARG A 70 3.03 14.57 -3.81
N CYS A 71 3.08 15.89 -3.66
CA CYS A 71 3.85 16.73 -4.57
C CYS A 71 5.34 16.35 -4.50
N ILE A 72 5.98 16.22 -5.67
CA ILE A 72 7.39 15.80 -5.78
C ILE A 72 8.32 16.90 -5.26
N PHE A 73 8.01 18.17 -5.57
CA PHE A 73 8.80 19.32 -5.12
C PHE A 73 8.57 19.66 -3.64
N THR A 74 7.32 19.72 -3.19
CA THR A 74 6.98 20.25 -1.85
C THR A 74 6.64 19.19 -0.81
N GLY A 75 6.32 17.95 -1.22
CA GLY A 75 5.86 16.87 -0.34
C GLY A 75 4.45 17.06 0.24
N ARG A 76 3.71 18.07 -0.24
CA ARG A 76 2.33 18.36 0.20
C ARG A 76 1.42 17.19 -0.20
N PRO A 77 0.56 16.67 0.71
CA PRO A 77 -0.27 15.49 0.45
C PRO A 77 -1.66 15.78 -0.13
N ARG A 78 -2.04 17.05 -0.30
CA ARG A 78 -3.36 17.48 -0.77
C ARG A 78 -3.18 18.60 -1.79
N ALA A 79 -4.11 18.72 -2.74
CA ALA A 79 -4.01 19.60 -3.91
C ALA A 79 -2.68 19.34 -4.66
N VAL A 80 -2.53 18.10 -5.13
CA VAL A 80 -1.34 17.54 -5.80
C VAL A 80 -1.69 17.23 -7.24
#